data_AF-A0A2E2I8K1-F1
#
_entry.id   AF-A0A2E2I8K1-F1
#
_cell.length_a   1.000
_cell.length_b   1.000
_cell.length_c   1.000
_cell.angle_alpha   90.00
_cell.angle_beta   90.00
_cell.angle_gamma   90.00
#
_symmetry.space_group_name_H-M   'P 1'
#
loop_
_entity.id
_entity.type
_entity.pdbx_description
1 polymer ?
#
loop_
_entity_poly.entity_id
_entity_poly.type
_entity_poly.pdbx_seq_one_letter_code
_entity_poly.pdbx_strand_id
1 'polypeptide(L)'
;MAYAAIVSTLIFGSLFVGTTGFFQTSEGAGDYDSAVDDDLIGSGTDPTASTDSDNDGLPDRLEAQFGTDPNDEDTDKDGMLDGWEVQNGLNPLDNGESDDSENDPTDANSEDAEIQEETDSWPDPDDGPSGDPDRDGLINSVEQALGTDPMRADTDNDGLNDKWESQYSYEEITPAGNVTLFDPLSGNWGCLLLDAGTIQIMRDHFDGNDGRPEWDSLANPSGQHSCDMVLDTDSDGLANIEEEEYGTNPTLKDSDGDLLDDIV
;
A
#
# COMPACT_ATOMS: atom_id res chain seq x y z
N MET A 1 11.07 64.64 9.35
CA MET A 1 11.81 63.51 9.96
C MET A 1 11.29 62.25 9.29
N ALA A 2 12.04 61.75 8.31
CA ALA A 2 11.69 60.57 7.54
C ALA A 2 12.37 59.37 8.20
N TYR A 3 11.60 58.36 8.59
CA TYR A 3 12.14 57.09 9.03
C TYR A 3 12.20 56.15 7.83
N ALA A 4 13.42 55.71 7.56
CA ALA A 4 13.75 54.74 6.53
C ALA A 4 13.19 53.36 6.91
N ALA A 5 12.40 52.76 6.03
CA ALA A 5 12.08 51.34 6.09
C ALA A 5 13.16 50.59 5.29
N ILE A 6 13.92 49.75 5.99
CA ILE A 6 14.92 48.86 5.40
C ILE A 6 14.17 47.67 4.79
N VAL A 7 14.45 47.44 3.51
CA VAL A 7 14.02 46.29 2.72
C VAL A 7 14.68 45.04 3.30
N SER A 8 13.89 44.07 3.76
CA SER A 8 14.34 42.70 4.00
C SER A 8 13.55 41.78 3.09
N THR A 9 14.17 41.40 1.99
CA THR A 9 13.69 40.36 1.07
C THR A 9 13.82 39.01 1.75
N LEU A 10 12.73 38.52 2.33
CA LEU A 10 12.55 37.11 2.65
C LEU A 10 12.10 36.40 1.37
N ILE A 11 13.07 35.79 0.67
CA ILE A 11 12.80 34.74 -0.30
C ILE A 11 12.67 33.45 0.52
N PHE A 12 11.45 33.11 0.91
CA PHE A 12 11.11 31.74 1.20
C PHE A 12 10.41 31.20 -0.04
N GLY A 13 11.16 30.41 -0.82
CA GLY A 13 10.59 29.53 -1.82
C GLY A 13 9.76 28.49 -1.08
N SER A 14 8.47 28.77 -0.89
CA SER A 14 7.49 27.72 -0.70
C SER A 14 7.42 26.97 -2.01
N LEU A 15 8.14 25.86 -2.07
CA LEU A 15 7.97 24.80 -3.05
C LEU A 15 6.48 24.44 -3.02
N PHE A 16 5.75 24.86 -4.04
CA PHE A 16 4.41 24.37 -4.30
C PHE A 16 4.59 22.89 -4.64
N VAL A 17 4.46 22.01 -3.65
CA VAL A 17 4.12 20.61 -3.94
C VAL A 17 2.69 20.71 -4.43
N GLY A 18 2.53 20.65 -5.76
CA GLY A 18 1.24 20.42 -6.37
C GLY A 18 0.78 19.07 -5.87
N THR A 19 -0.15 19.07 -4.92
CA THR A 19 -1.03 17.93 -4.71
C THR A 19 -1.92 17.88 -5.95
N THR A 20 -1.43 17.27 -7.03
CA THR A 20 -2.34 16.46 -7.83
C THR A 20 -2.73 15.35 -6.88
N GLY A 21 -3.95 15.42 -6.35
CA GLY A 21 -4.53 14.28 -5.66
C GLY A 21 -4.56 13.16 -6.68
N PHE A 22 -3.61 12.24 -6.56
CA PHE A 22 -3.72 10.92 -7.12
C PHE A 22 -4.76 10.23 -6.26
N PHE A 23 -5.87 9.83 -6.86
CA PHE A 23 -6.84 8.99 -6.20
C PHE A 23 -6.15 7.65 -5.98
N GLN A 24 -5.77 7.36 -4.74
CA GLN A 24 -5.46 6.01 -4.30
C GLN A 24 -6.76 5.47 -3.69
N THR A 25 -7.27 4.37 -4.21
CA THR A 25 -8.48 3.71 -3.72
C THR A 25 -8.26 3.02 -2.37
N SER A 26 -7.01 2.99 -1.86
CA SER A 26 -6.67 2.39 -0.57
C SER A 26 -6.92 3.27 0.67
N GLU A 27 -7.30 4.55 0.55
CA GLU A 27 -7.88 5.28 1.69
C GLU A 27 -9.38 4.95 1.85
N GLY A 28 -9.70 3.65 1.81
CA GLY A 28 -11.01 3.08 2.09
C GLY A 28 -11.35 3.19 3.57
N ALA A 29 -12.40 3.94 3.87
CA ALA A 29 -12.90 4.18 5.20
C ALA A 29 -13.33 2.88 5.92
N GLY A 30 -12.53 2.45 6.89
CA GLY A 30 -13.00 1.62 8.00
C GLY A 30 -12.25 0.31 8.17
N ASP A 31 -11.80 0.15 9.41
CA ASP A 31 -11.39 -1.08 10.08
C ASP A 31 -12.47 -2.18 9.95
N TYR A 32 -12.58 -2.79 8.77
CA TYR A 32 -13.42 -3.95 8.53
C TYR A 32 -12.54 -5.08 8.02
N ASP A 33 -12.40 -6.14 8.82
CA ASP A 33 -11.94 -7.46 8.38
C ASP A 33 -12.72 -7.86 7.11
N SER A 34 -12.01 -8.01 5.99
CA SER A 34 -12.61 -8.52 4.75
C SER A 34 -13.05 -9.97 4.95
N ALA A 35 -14.36 -10.22 4.82
CA ALA A 35 -14.95 -11.55 4.94
C ALA A 35 -14.77 -12.43 3.68
N VAL A 36 -13.68 -12.23 2.94
CA VAL A 36 -13.27 -13.03 1.77
C VAL A 36 -11.83 -13.49 1.92
N ASP A 37 -11.55 -14.13 3.06
CA ASP A 37 -10.54 -15.16 3.16
C ASP A 37 -11.11 -16.46 2.56
N ASP A 38 -11.17 -16.58 1.24
CA ASP A 38 -11.10 -17.90 0.62
C ASP A 38 -10.61 -17.79 -0.84
N ASP A 39 -9.50 -18.46 -1.11
CA ASP A 39 -9.12 -18.99 -2.42
C ASP A 39 -8.24 -18.15 -3.38
N LEU A 40 -7.33 -17.33 -2.85
CA LEU A 40 -6.05 -17.03 -3.56
C LEU A 40 -4.85 -17.75 -2.92
N ILE A 41 -5.03 -18.33 -1.73
CA ILE A 41 -4.05 -19.19 -1.07
C ILE A 41 -4.41 -20.64 -1.36
N GLY A 42 -3.91 -21.14 -2.50
CA GLY A 42 -3.87 -22.56 -2.77
C GLY A 42 -3.16 -23.32 -1.63
N SER A 43 -3.96 -23.88 -0.72
CA SER A 43 -3.61 -24.95 0.22
C SER A 43 -2.21 -24.89 0.84
N GLY A 44 -2.10 -24.27 2.02
CA GLY A 44 -1.22 -24.80 3.06
C GLY A 44 -0.02 -23.97 3.53
N THR A 45 -0.10 -22.65 3.56
CA THR A 45 0.80 -21.84 4.40
C THR A 45 -0.01 -20.95 5.32
N ASP A 46 -0.59 -21.59 6.33
CA ASP A 46 -0.98 -20.93 7.57
C ASP A 46 0.30 -20.35 8.22
N PRO A 47 0.51 -19.03 8.29
CA PRO A 47 1.66 -18.45 8.99
C PRO A 47 1.50 -18.60 10.52
N THR A 48 0.33 -19.03 11.00
CA THR A 48 -0.04 -19.10 12.43
C THR A 48 0.23 -20.47 13.06
N ALA A 49 0.80 -21.43 12.32
CA ALA A 49 1.20 -22.73 12.84
C ALA A 49 2.68 -22.84 13.25
N SER A 50 3.35 -21.71 13.51
CA SER A 50 4.61 -21.73 14.27
C SER A 50 4.31 -21.95 15.74
N THR A 51 5.09 -22.82 16.39
CA THR A 51 5.06 -22.94 17.85
C THR A 51 5.41 -21.58 18.45
N ASP A 52 4.65 -21.17 19.46
CA ASP A 52 4.86 -20.01 20.32
C ASP A 52 4.97 -20.61 21.73
N SER A 53 6.20 -20.73 22.21
CA SER A 53 6.58 -21.58 23.33
C SER A 53 6.33 -20.92 24.69
N ASP A 54 6.35 -19.59 24.77
CA ASP A 54 6.01 -18.81 25.97
C ASP A 54 4.65 -18.08 25.89
N ASN A 55 4.03 -17.98 24.71
CA ASN A 55 2.71 -17.39 24.45
C ASN A 55 2.67 -15.87 24.67
N ASP A 56 3.75 -15.18 24.34
CA ASP A 56 3.87 -13.72 24.42
C ASP A 56 3.29 -13.01 23.17
N GLY A 57 3.02 -13.77 22.10
CA GLY A 57 2.50 -13.28 20.82
C GLY A 57 3.53 -13.24 19.69
N LEU A 58 4.80 -13.56 19.93
CA LEU A 58 5.86 -13.71 18.95
C LEU A 58 6.18 -15.20 18.71
N PRO A 59 5.95 -15.76 17.52
CA PRO A 59 6.24 -17.17 17.30
C PRO A 59 7.75 -17.50 17.32
N ASP A 60 8.14 -18.68 17.84
CA ASP A 60 9.54 -19.17 18.00
C ASP A 60 10.45 -18.94 16.77
N ARG A 61 9.87 -19.01 15.56
CA ARG A 61 10.59 -18.81 14.30
C ARG A 61 11.03 -17.35 14.10
N LEU A 62 10.18 -16.42 14.49
CA LEU A 62 10.40 -14.98 14.41
C LEU A 62 11.31 -14.56 15.57
N GLU A 63 11.10 -15.11 16.76
CA GLU A 63 11.99 -14.93 17.90
C GLU A 63 13.44 -15.30 17.57
N ALA A 64 13.66 -16.45 16.93
CA ALA A 64 14.99 -16.85 16.48
C ALA A 64 15.60 -15.92 15.40
N GLN A 65 14.78 -15.23 14.61
CA GLN A 65 15.23 -14.26 13.61
C GLN A 65 15.57 -12.92 14.26
N PHE A 66 14.82 -12.54 15.27
CA PHE A 66 14.92 -11.30 16.04
C PHE A 66 15.97 -11.38 17.16
N GLY A 67 16.32 -12.58 17.62
CA GLY A 67 17.32 -12.80 18.66
C GLY A 67 16.77 -12.81 20.08
N THR A 68 15.44 -12.85 20.24
CA THR A 68 14.75 -13.06 21.52
C THR A 68 14.78 -14.55 21.93
N ASP A 69 14.52 -14.86 23.20
CA ASP A 69 14.51 -16.24 23.70
C ASP A 69 13.11 -16.86 23.57
N PRO A 70 12.93 -17.94 22.78
CA PRO A 70 11.62 -18.60 22.60
C PRO A 70 10.98 -19.25 23.83
N ASN A 71 11.44 -18.95 25.04
CA ASN A 71 10.84 -19.46 26.25
C ASN A 71 10.76 -18.36 27.33
N ASP A 72 11.05 -17.11 26.98
CA ASP A 72 11.06 -15.95 27.85
C ASP A 72 10.17 -14.87 27.24
N GLU A 73 9.00 -14.66 27.84
CA GLU A 73 7.98 -13.73 27.34
C GLU A 73 8.42 -12.24 27.29
N ASP A 74 9.57 -11.93 27.90
CA ASP A 74 10.19 -10.61 28.08
C ASP A 74 11.71 -10.82 28.16
N THR A 75 12.37 -10.82 26.99
CA THR A 75 13.79 -11.21 26.87
C THR A 75 14.71 -10.25 27.60
N ASP A 76 14.46 -8.94 27.49
CA ASP A 76 15.30 -7.89 28.07
C ASP A 76 14.94 -7.48 29.51
N LYS A 77 13.78 -7.92 29.99
CA LYS A 77 13.27 -7.82 31.37
C LYS A 77 12.85 -6.41 31.77
N ASP A 78 12.34 -5.63 30.84
CA ASP A 78 11.85 -4.29 31.10
C ASP A 78 10.35 -4.25 31.49
N GLY A 79 9.65 -5.36 31.32
CA GLY A 79 8.24 -5.56 31.64
C GLY A 79 7.29 -5.39 30.46
N MET A 80 7.80 -5.20 29.24
CA MET A 80 7.08 -5.35 27.98
C MET A 80 7.28 -6.77 27.43
N LEU A 81 6.33 -7.26 26.64
CA LEU A 81 6.44 -8.60 26.05
C LEU A 81 7.11 -8.47 24.68
N ASP A 82 7.99 -9.41 24.32
CA ASP A 82 8.75 -9.32 23.06
C ASP A 82 7.80 -9.19 21.86
N GLY A 83 6.72 -9.97 21.82
CA GLY A 83 5.68 -9.90 20.79
C GLY A 83 4.92 -8.58 20.74
N TRP A 84 4.70 -7.94 21.89
CA TRP A 84 4.09 -6.61 21.94
C TRP A 84 5.04 -5.55 21.40
N GLU A 85 6.31 -5.62 21.78
CA GLU A 85 7.34 -4.69 21.33
C GLU A 85 7.55 -4.77 19.82
N VAL A 86 7.71 -5.99 19.29
CA VAL A 86 7.80 -6.19 17.84
C VAL A 86 6.57 -5.61 17.14
N GLN A 87 5.35 -5.94 17.59
CA GLN A 87 4.12 -5.40 17.00
C GLN A 87 4.04 -3.86 17.02
N ASN A 88 4.70 -3.20 17.96
CA ASN A 88 4.73 -1.73 18.07
C ASN A 88 6.02 -1.11 17.50
N GLY A 89 6.86 -1.89 16.81
CA GLY A 89 8.11 -1.42 16.21
C GLY A 89 9.20 -1.05 17.23
N LEU A 90 9.12 -1.60 18.44
CA LEU A 90 10.14 -1.47 19.49
C LEU A 90 11.13 -2.63 19.41
N ASN A 91 12.31 -2.45 20.01
CA ASN A 91 13.36 -3.45 20.04
C ASN A 91 13.22 -4.32 21.31
N PRO A 92 12.84 -5.61 21.20
CA PRO A 92 12.65 -6.52 22.34
C PRO A 92 13.96 -6.96 23.04
N LEU A 93 15.09 -6.39 22.63
CA LEU A 93 16.40 -6.61 23.25
C LEU A 93 16.92 -5.34 23.94
N ASP A 94 16.13 -4.28 23.96
CA ASP A 94 16.47 -2.99 24.55
C ASP A 94 15.56 -2.64 25.72
N ASN A 95 16.08 -2.84 26.92
CA ASN A 95 15.35 -2.60 28.17
C ASN A 95 15.13 -1.12 28.53
N GLY A 96 15.37 -0.20 27.59
CA GLY A 96 15.19 1.24 27.74
C GLY A 96 16.13 1.91 28.74
N GLU A 97 17.12 1.18 29.28
CA GLU A 97 18.18 1.75 30.09
C GLU A 97 19.25 2.31 29.16
N SER A 98 19.34 3.63 29.05
CA SER A 98 20.49 4.27 28.41
C SER A 98 21.76 3.74 29.07
N ASP A 99 22.63 3.08 28.32
CA ASP A 99 23.89 2.54 28.85
C ASP A 99 24.62 3.64 29.63
N ASP A 100 24.60 3.54 30.96
CA ASP A 100 25.26 4.51 31.85
C ASP A 100 26.77 4.30 31.89
N SER A 101 27.34 3.70 30.84
CA SER A 101 28.76 3.53 30.62
C SER A 101 29.46 4.88 30.41
N GLU A 102 29.74 5.54 31.54
CA GLU A 102 31.02 6.19 31.86
C GLU A 102 31.55 7.25 30.87
N ASN A 103 30.70 7.89 30.06
CA ASN A 103 31.08 9.13 29.40
C ASN A 103 30.86 10.30 30.36
N ASP A 104 31.79 10.42 31.33
CA ASP A 104 32.03 11.70 32.00
C ASP A 104 32.30 12.76 30.92
N PRO A 105 31.43 13.78 30.76
CA PRO A 105 31.59 14.80 29.73
C PRO A 105 32.85 15.67 29.94
N THR A 106 33.64 15.42 30.99
CA THR A 106 34.93 16.09 31.24
C THR A 106 36.14 15.38 30.65
N ASP A 107 36.01 14.14 30.15
CA ASP A 107 37.11 13.38 29.52
C ASP A 107 37.01 13.31 27.98
N ALA A 108 36.28 14.25 27.38
CA ALA A 108 36.21 14.44 25.93
C ALA A 108 37.56 14.90 25.34
N ASN A 109 38.47 13.96 25.10
CA ASN A 109 39.48 14.13 24.06
C ASN A 109 38.78 14.04 22.71
N SER A 110 38.58 15.21 22.10
CA SER A 110 37.69 15.47 20.97
C SER A 110 38.22 15.01 19.62
N GLU A 111 38.59 13.73 19.46
CA GLU A 111 39.11 13.25 18.16
C GLU A 111 38.47 11.96 17.63
N ASP A 112 37.72 11.18 18.42
CA ASP A 112 37.06 9.95 17.92
C ASP A 112 35.62 9.78 18.47
N ALA A 113 34.77 10.80 18.30
CA ALA A 113 33.33 10.60 18.46
C ALA A 113 32.80 9.85 17.23
N GLU A 114 32.96 8.52 17.21
CA GLU A 114 32.10 7.65 16.42
C GLU A 114 30.69 7.87 16.94
N ILE A 115 29.89 8.59 16.16
CA ILE A 115 28.43 8.57 16.30
C ILE A 115 28.05 7.11 16.01
N GLN A 116 27.94 6.30 17.07
CA GLN A 116 27.07 5.14 16.99
C GLN A 116 25.69 5.76 16.86
N GLU A 117 25.17 5.76 15.62
CA GLU A 117 23.75 5.97 15.45
C GLU A 117 23.12 4.82 16.22
N GLU A 118 22.56 5.15 17.38
CA GLU A 118 21.56 4.37 18.06
C GLU A 118 20.42 4.24 17.05
N THR A 119 20.52 3.21 16.20
CA THR A 119 19.46 2.81 15.30
C THR A 119 18.43 2.07 16.15
N ASP A 120 17.75 2.83 17.00
CA ASP A 120 16.70 2.35 17.92
C ASP A 120 15.42 1.95 17.17
N SER A 121 15.39 2.07 15.84
CA SER A 121 14.29 1.56 15.04
C SER A 121 14.56 0.10 14.73
N TRP A 122 13.95 -0.76 15.57
CA TRP A 122 13.70 -2.14 15.22
C TRP A 122 12.98 -2.22 13.87
N PRO A 123 13.24 -3.25 13.03
CA PRO A 123 12.57 -3.36 11.73
C PRO A 123 11.05 -3.39 11.91
N ASP A 124 10.34 -2.58 11.14
CA ASP A 124 8.88 -2.56 11.13
C ASP A 124 8.37 -3.97 10.77
N PRO A 125 7.48 -4.59 11.57
CA PRO A 125 6.86 -5.86 11.22
C PRO A 125 6.19 -5.86 9.85
N ASP A 126 5.68 -4.69 9.41
CA ASP A 126 5.05 -4.51 8.11
C ASP A 126 6.10 -4.68 6.97
N ASP A 127 7.38 -4.40 7.19
CA ASP A 127 8.46 -4.64 6.20
C ASP A 127 8.85 -6.13 6.07
N GLY A 128 8.29 -7.01 6.92
CA GLY A 128 8.54 -8.44 6.88
C GLY A 128 7.90 -9.14 5.68
N PRO A 129 8.30 -10.39 5.31
CA PRO A 129 7.70 -11.11 4.17
C PRO A 129 6.18 -11.34 4.24
N SER A 130 5.60 -11.23 5.43
CA SER A 130 4.16 -11.38 5.70
C SER A 130 3.47 -10.07 6.04
N GLY A 131 4.19 -8.95 6.03
CA GLY A 131 3.60 -7.63 6.22
C GLY A 131 3.00 -7.10 4.92
N ASP A 132 2.18 -6.07 5.09
CA ASP A 132 1.42 -5.37 4.04
C ASP A 132 1.52 -3.85 4.32
N PRO A 133 2.66 -3.22 3.96
CA PRO A 133 2.98 -1.83 4.30
C PRO A 133 2.06 -0.79 3.68
N ASP A 134 1.54 -1.07 2.48
CA ASP A 134 0.65 -0.16 1.76
C ASP A 134 -0.84 -0.48 1.92
N ARG A 135 -1.15 -1.62 2.54
CA ARG A 135 -2.47 -2.04 3.01
C ARG A 135 -3.46 -2.24 1.88
N ASP A 136 -2.99 -2.69 0.73
CA ASP A 136 -3.85 -3.12 -0.37
C ASP A 136 -4.36 -4.56 -0.20
N GLY A 137 -3.81 -5.29 0.78
CA GLY A 137 -4.12 -6.68 1.09
C GLY A 137 -3.23 -7.69 0.38
N LEU A 138 -2.13 -7.26 -0.24
CA LEU A 138 -1.10 -8.07 -0.88
C LEU A 138 0.16 -8.04 -0.02
N ILE A 139 0.55 -9.19 0.56
CA ILE A 139 1.74 -9.23 1.41
C ILE A 139 3.03 -9.14 0.59
N ASN A 140 4.09 -8.60 1.20
CA ASN A 140 5.42 -8.40 0.60
C ASN A 140 5.98 -9.63 -0.16
N SER A 141 5.73 -10.85 0.34
CA SER A 141 6.19 -12.08 -0.32
C SER A 141 5.44 -12.42 -1.60
N VAL A 142 4.16 -12.05 -1.69
CA VAL A 142 3.34 -12.22 -2.90
C VAL A 142 3.69 -11.13 -3.90
N GLU A 143 3.83 -9.90 -3.44
CA GLU A 143 4.26 -8.77 -4.27
C GLU A 143 5.63 -8.99 -4.90
N GLN A 144 6.59 -9.51 -4.14
CA GLN A 144 7.89 -9.92 -4.69
C GLN A 144 7.75 -10.97 -5.81
N ALA A 145 6.75 -11.86 -5.73
CA ALA A 145 6.51 -12.87 -6.75
C ALA A 145 5.83 -12.29 -8.00
N LEU A 146 4.98 -11.29 -7.84
CA LEU A 146 4.29 -10.56 -8.91
C LEU A 146 5.16 -9.48 -9.54
N GLY A 147 6.15 -8.98 -8.80
CA GLY A 147 7.03 -7.89 -9.21
C GLY A 147 6.50 -6.49 -8.92
N THR A 148 5.46 -6.37 -8.09
CA THR A 148 4.86 -5.12 -7.62
C THR A 148 5.72 -4.47 -6.53
N ASP A 149 5.43 -3.22 -6.18
CA ASP A 149 6.18 -2.43 -5.18
C ASP A 149 5.51 -2.48 -3.81
N PRO A 150 6.12 -3.14 -2.79
CA PRO A 150 5.52 -3.36 -1.46
C PRO A 150 5.18 -2.15 -0.60
N MET A 151 5.41 -0.96 -1.12
CA MET A 151 5.16 0.31 -0.46
C MET A 151 4.09 1.12 -1.20
N ARG A 152 3.46 0.52 -2.22
CA ARG A 152 2.58 1.19 -3.16
C ARG A 152 1.45 0.25 -3.56
N ALA A 153 0.29 0.48 -2.96
CA ALA A 153 -0.95 -0.22 -3.29
C ALA A 153 -1.29 -0.24 -4.78
N ASP A 154 -0.82 0.75 -5.54
CA ASP A 154 -0.96 0.86 -6.99
C ASP A 154 0.45 1.05 -7.59
N THR A 155 1.02 -0.03 -8.13
CA THR A 155 2.40 -0.04 -8.65
C THR A 155 2.54 0.79 -9.92
N ASP A 156 1.59 0.69 -10.85
CA ASP A 156 1.67 1.29 -12.17
C ASP A 156 0.98 2.66 -12.33
N ASN A 157 0.40 3.15 -11.22
CA ASN A 157 -0.24 4.44 -10.98
C ASN A 157 -1.54 4.66 -11.74
N ASP A 158 -2.23 3.59 -12.11
CA ASP A 158 -3.39 3.67 -12.98
C ASP A 158 -4.71 3.88 -12.27
N GLY A 159 -4.71 3.77 -10.94
CA GLY A 159 -5.84 4.00 -10.06
C GLY A 159 -6.44 2.72 -9.45
N LEU A 160 -6.03 1.54 -9.91
CA LEU A 160 -6.41 0.24 -9.33
C LEU A 160 -5.31 -0.29 -8.43
N ASN A 161 -5.68 -1.08 -7.41
CA ASN A 161 -4.69 -1.70 -6.53
C ASN A 161 -4.16 -3.04 -7.07
N ASP A 162 -2.92 -3.35 -6.70
CA ASP A 162 -2.16 -4.49 -7.22
C ASP A 162 -2.83 -5.83 -6.90
N LYS A 163 -3.41 -5.97 -5.70
CA LYS A 163 -4.19 -7.15 -5.32
C LYS A 163 -5.38 -7.39 -6.24
N TRP A 164 -6.18 -6.35 -6.47
CA TRP A 164 -7.42 -6.43 -7.24
C TRP A 164 -7.11 -6.77 -8.69
N GLU A 165 -6.10 -6.13 -9.28
CA GLU A 165 -5.66 -6.45 -10.64
C GLU A 165 -5.16 -7.89 -10.76
N SER A 166 -4.33 -8.32 -9.80
CA SER A 166 -3.82 -9.69 -9.76
C SER A 166 -4.91 -10.76 -9.69
N GLN A 167 -6.07 -10.44 -9.11
CA GLN A 167 -7.20 -11.35 -9.01
C GLN A 167 -8.00 -11.46 -10.32
N TYR A 168 -8.14 -10.36 -11.06
CA TYR A 168 -9.02 -10.28 -12.23
C TYR A 168 -8.28 -10.21 -13.58
N SER A 169 -6.95 -10.24 -13.56
CA SER A 169 -6.10 -10.20 -14.76
C SER A 169 -6.51 -11.19 -15.86
N TYR A 170 -6.67 -10.68 -17.08
CA TYR A 170 -7.06 -11.51 -18.21
C TYR A 170 -6.61 -10.94 -19.57
N GLU A 171 -6.47 -11.81 -20.58
CA GLU A 171 -6.05 -11.41 -21.92
C GLU A 171 -7.24 -11.21 -22.86
N GLU A 172 -7.35 -10.01 -23.42
CA GLU A 172 -8.31 -9.64 -24.46
C GLU A 172 -7.71 -9.71 -25.86
N ILE A 173 -8.39 -10.41 -26.78
CA ILE A 173 -7.95 -10.55 -28.16
C ILE A 173 -8.63 -9.50 -29.03
N THR A 174 -7.91 -8.43 -29.35
CA THR A 174 -8.39 -7.41 -30.27
C THR A 174 -7.91 -7.66 -31.70
N PRO A 175 -8.58 -7.09 -32.74
CA PRO A 175 -8.08 -7.14 -34.12
C PRO A 175 -6.70 -6.50 -34.32
N ALA A 176 -6.25 -5.65 -33.38
CA ALA A 176 -4.99 -4.93 -33.44
C ALA A 176 -3.87 -5.60 -32.62
N GLY A 177 -4.19 -6.60 -31.81
CA GLY A 177 -3.27 -7.31 -30.92
C GLY A 177 -3.96 -7.85 -29.68
N ASN A 178 -3.28 -8.73 -28.98
CA ASN A 178 -3.63 -9.14 -27.62
C ASN A 178 -3.24 -8.03 -26.64
N VAL A 179 -4.15 -7.71 -25.73
CA VAL A 179 -3.98 -6.74 -24.63
C VAL A 179 -4.25 -7.50 -23.35
N THR A 180 -3.34 -7.44 -22.39
CA THR A 180 -3.58 -7.96 -21.04
C THR A 180 -4.19 -6.83 -20.23
N LEU A 181 -5.40 -7.04 -19.73
CA LEU A 181 -6.05 -6.10 -18.83
C LEU A 181 -5.82 -6.50 -17.38
N PHE A 182 -5.80 -5.50 -16.50
CA PHE A 182 -5.53 -5.65 -15.06
C PHE A 182 -4.20 -6.36 -14.80
N ASP A 183 -3.13 -5.86 -15.43
CA ASP A 183 -1.76 -6.27 -15.12
C ASP A 183 -1.19 -5.21 -14.17
N PRO A 184 -0.89 -5.52 -12.90
CA PRO A 184 -0.48 -4.53 -11.90
C PRO A 184 0.85 -3.82 -12.21
N LEU A 185 1.53 -4.24 -13.28
CA LEU A 185 2.74 -3.61 -13.79
C LEU A 185 2.50 -2.75 -15.04
N SER A 186 1.26 -2.66 -15.52
CA SER A 186 0.90 -2.03 -16.78
C SER A 186 -0.57 -1.57 -16.85
N GLY A 187 -0.82 -0.34 -16.40
CA GLY A 187 -2.11 0.34 -16.46
C GLY A 187 -2.56 0.82 -17.84
N ASN A 188 -2.14 0.12 -18.89
CA ASN A 188 -2.55 0.27 -20.28
C ASN A 188 -2.89 1.71 -20.72
N TRP A 189 -1.97 2.65 -20.46
CA TRP A 189 -2.21 4.07 -20.70
C TRP A 189 -2.43 4.41 -22.18
N GLY A 190 -3.63 4.90 -22.50
CA GLY A 190 -4.02 5.23 -23.86
C GLY A 190 -4.11 4.02 -24.77
N CYS A 191 -4.58 2.89 -24.25
CA CYS A 191 -4.70 1.64 -24.99
C CYS A 191 -5.72 1.70 -26.14
N LEU A 192 -5.68 0.66 -26.98
CA LEU A 192 -6.45 0.59 -28.22
C LEU A 192 -7.96 0.40 -28.01
N LEU A 193 -8.39 0.02 -26.80
CA LEU A 193 -9.80 -0.17 -26.45
C LEU A 193 -10.53 1.16 -26.23
N LEU A 194 -9.79 2.23 -25.92
CA LEU A 194 -10.32 3.58 -25.77
C LEU A 194 -10.43 4.28 -27.13
N ASP A 195 -11.40 3.85 -27.94
CA ASP A 195 -11.71 4.54 -29.18
C ASP A 195 -12.45 5.87 -28.94
N ALA A 196 -12.59 6.69 -29.99
CA ALA A 196 -13.21 8.00 -29.88
C ALA A 196 -14.68 7.96 -29.43
N GLY A 197 -15.39 6.85 -29.64
CA GLY A 197 -16.75 6.62 -29.15
C GLY A 197 -16.74 6.26 -27.68
N THR A 198 -15.91 5.30 -27.27
CA THR A 198 -15.74 4.89 -25.87
C THR A 198 -15.33 6.06 -24.99
N ILE A 199 -14.38 6.89 -25.45
CA ILE A 199 -13.96 8.10 -24.71
C ILE A 199 -15.11 9.08 -24.48
N GLN A 200 -16.08 9.19 -25.39
CA GLN A 200 -17.24 10.06 -25.13
C GLN A 200 -18.18 9.47 -24.09
N ILE A 201 -18.41 8.15 -24.13
CA ILE A 201 -19.22 7.45 -23.14
C ILE A 201 -18.58 7.63 -21.76
N MET A 202 -17.28 7.39 -21.64
CA MET A 202 -16.58 7.52 -20.35
C MET A 202 -16.47 8.97 -19.87
N ARG A 203 -16.40 9.95 -20.78
CA ARG A 203 -16.46 11.37 -20.40
C ARG A 203 -17.84 11.76 -19.86
N ASP A 204 -18.91 11.15 -20.36
CA ASP A 204 -20.26 11.38 -19.85
C ASP A 204 -20.49 10.65 -18.51
N HIS A 205 -19.80 9.52 -18.29
CA HIS A 205 -19.81 8.74 -17.04
C HIS A 205 -19.06 9.44 -15.91
N PHE A 206 -17.84 9.91 -16.19
CA PHE A 206 -16.97 10.62 -15.25
C PHE A 206 -17.14 12.14 -15.41
N ASP A 207 -18.34 12.64 -15.10
CA ASP A 207 -18.71 14.04 -15.31
C ASP A 207 -18.56 14.92 -14.05
N GLY A 208 -18.06 14.36 -12.95
CA GLY A 208 -17.93 15.05 -11.66
C GLY A 208 -19.21 15.08 -10.82
N ASN A 209 -20.32 14.50 -11.30
CA ASN A 209 -21.59 14.42 -10.57
C ASN A 209 -21.73 13.07 -9.84
N ASP A 210 -22.71 13.00 -8.93
CA ASP A 210 -23.07 11.77 -8.20
C ASP A 210 -21.92 11.09 -7.43
N GLY A 211 -20.89 11.87 -7.07
CA GLY A 211 -19.71 11.39 -6.34
C GLY A 211 -18.59 10.87 -7.23
N ARG A 212 -18.78 10.84 -8.55
CA ARG A 212 -17.77 10.36 -9.51
C ARG A 212 -16.72 11.44 -9.78
N PRO A 213 -15.46 11.05 -10.05
CA PRO A 213 -14.43 12.00 -10.46
C PRO A 213 -14.70 12.60 -11.84
N GLU A 214 -14.07 13.74 -12.15
CA GLU A 214 -14.09 14.30 -13.49
C GLU A 214 -13.14 13.53 -14.41
N TRP A 215 -13.52 13.30 -15.66
CA TRP A 215 -12.73 12.54 -16.66
C TRP A 215 -11.29 13.03 -16.77
N ASP A 216 -11.07 14.35 -16.78
CA ASP A 216 -9.74 14.92 -16.92
C ASP A 216 -8.86 14.69 -15.67
N SER A 217 -9.46 14.37 -14.51
CA SER A 217 -8.74 14.03 -13.27
C SER A 217 -8.20 12.60 -13.25
N LEU A 218 -8.78 11.71 -14.06
CA LEU A 218 -8.35 10.31 -14.23
C LEU A 218 -7.22 10.15 -15.26
N ALA A 219 -6.70 11.26 -15.79
CA ALA A 219 -5.65 11.23 -16.78
C ALA A 219 -4.26 11.28 -16.13
N ASN A 220 -3.30 10.56 -16.68
CA ASN A 220 -1.90 10.74 -16.33
C ASN A 220 -1.39 12.14 -16.78
N PRO A 221 -0.15 12.53 -16.41
CA PRO A 221 0.42 13.83 -16.82
C PRO A 221 0.54 14.03 -18.34
N SER A 222 0.44 12.97 -19.13
CA SER A 222 0.43 13.02 -20.61
C SER A 222 -0.98 13.19 -21.19
N GLY A 223 -2.02 13.24 -20.35
CA GLY A 223 -3.42 13.34 -20.76
C GLY A 223 -3.98 12.02 -21.32
N GLN A 224 -3.37 10.89 -20.98
CA GLN A 224 -3.85 9.55 -21.34
C GLN A 224 -4.61 8.96 -20.16
N HIS A 225 -5.56 8.08 -20.46
CA HIS A 225 -6.37 7.36 -19.48
C HIS A 225 -5.99 5.89 -19.50
N SER A 226 -5.92 5.26 -18.33
CA SER A 226 -5.80 3.80 -18.22
C SER A 226 -7.08 3.18 -18.73
N CYS A 227 -6.95 2.11 -19.53
CA CYS A 227 -8.13 1.35 -19.91
C CYS A 227 -8.45 0.22 -18.93
N ASP A 228 -7.54 -0.12 -18.04
CA ASP A 228 -7.83 -0.99 -16.91
C ASP A 228 -8.73 -0.24 -15.92
N MET A 229 -8.45 1.02 -15.63
CA MET A 229 -9.25 1.80 -14.68
C MET A 229 -10.63 2.23 -15.23
N VAL A 230 -10.69 2.80 -16.44
CA VAL A 230 -11.88 3.58 -16.87
C VAL A 230 -12.91 2.80 -17.69
N LEU A 231 -12.60 1.56 -18.10
CA LEU A 231 -13.55 0.78 -18.88
C LEU A 231 -14.63 0.19 -17.99
N ASP A 232 -15.77 -0.09 -18.60
CA ASP A 232 -16.85 -0.90 -18.05
C ASP A 232 -16.76 -2.23 -18.80
N THR A 233 -16.09 -3.19 -18.18
CA THR A 233 -15.60 -4.40 -18.87
C THR A 233 -16.73 -5.39 -19.15
N ASP A 234 -17.69 -5.51 -18.24
CA ASP A 234 -18.83 -6.41 -18.37
C ASP A 234 -20.11 -5.72 -18.90
N SER A 235 -20.05 -4.41 -19.13
CA SER A 235 -21.12 -3.57 -19.65
C SER A 235 -22.36 -3.52 -18.77
N ASP A 236 -22.21 -3.60 -17.45
CA ASP A 236 -23.29 -3.47 -16.46
C ASP A 236 -23.56 -2.01 -16.05
N GLY A 237 -22.62 -1.11 -16.35
CA GLY A 237 -22.69 0.31 -16.09
C GLY A 237 -21.87 0.79 -14.89
N LEU A 238 -21.10 -0.08 -14.25
CA LEU A 238 -20.01 0.28 -13.36
C LEU A 238 -18.69 0.25 -14.13
N ALA A 239 -17.87 1.28 -13.95
CA ALA A 239 -16.50 1.24 -14.46
C ALA A 239 -15.62 0.44 -13.50
N ASN A 240 -14.53 -0.13 -14.00
CA ASN A 240 -13.63 -1.00 -13.23
C ASN A 240 -13.14 -0.36 -11.92
N ILE A 241 -12.82 0.95 -11.89
CA ILE A 241 -12.47 1.67 -10.64
C ILE A 241 -13.61 1.70 -9.61
N GLU A 242 -14.85 1.74 -10.08
CA GLU A 242 -16.03 1.76 -9.22
C GLU A 242 -16.31 0.35 -8.70
N GLU A 243 -16.05 -0.66 -9.52
CA GLU A 243 -16.13 -2.06 -9.11
C GLU A 243 -15.09 -2.42 -8.05
N GLU A 244 -13.87 -1.90 -8.17
CA GLU A 244 -12.87 -1.98 -7.11
C GLU A 244 -13.38 -1.34 -5.81
N GLU A 245 -13.92 -0.13 -5.88
CA GLU A 245 -14.48 0.57 -4.71
C GLU A 245 -15.63 -0.22 -4.06
N TYR A 246 -16.45 -0.90 -4.86
CA TYR A 246 -17.57 -1.72 -4.37
C TYR A 246 -17.20 -3.17 -4.03
N GLY A 247 -16.00 -3.62 -4.39
CA GLY A 247 -15.56 -5.00 -4.22
C GLY A 247 -16.31 -5.99 -5.13
N THR A 248 -16.73 -5.55 -6.31
CA THR A 248 -17.40 -6.37 -7.33
C THR A 248 -16.41 -6.88 -8.37
N ASN A 249 -16.87 -7.81 -9.23
CA ASN A 249 -16.05 -8.51 -10.21
C ASN A 249 -16.17 -7.84 -11.58
N PRO A 250 -15.06 -7.28 -12.12
CA PRO A 250 -15.06 -6.55 -13.39
C PRO A 250 -15.39 -7.37 -14.63
N THR A 251 -15.46 -8.69 -14.50
CA THR A 251 -15.75 -9.58 -15.62
C THR A 251 -17.17 -10.14 -15.58
N LEU A 252 -17.93 -9.87 -14.52
CA LEU A 252 -19.24 -10.47 -14.26
C LEU A 252 -20.26 -9.42 -13.82
N LYS A 253 -21.28 -9.24 -14.66
CA LYS A 253 -22.41 -8.34 -14.36
C LYS A 253 -23.07 -8.54 -13.01
N ASP A 254 -23.03 -9.76 -12.50
CA ASP A 254 -23.68 -10.20 -11.27
C ASP A 254 -22.61 -10.93 -10.44
N SER A 255 -22.00 -10.21 -9.52
CA SER A 255 -20.88 -10.69 -8.71
C SER A 255 -21.32 -11.66 -7.61
N ASP A 256 -22.52 -11.47 -7.06
CA ASP A 256 -23.01 -12.24 -5.90
C ASP A 256 -23.99 -13.39 -6.28
N GLY A 257 -24.38 -13.45 -7.55
CA GLY A 257 -25.21 -14.49 -8.13
C GLY A 257 -26.69 -14.35 -7.82
N ASP A 258 -27.16 -13.16 -7.43
CA ASP A 258 -28.55 -12.91 -7.07
C ASP A 258 -29.48 -12.60 -8.27
N LEU A 259 -28.90 -12.55 -9.48
CA LEU A 259 -29.53 -12.23 -10.77
C LEU A 259 -29.84 -10.74 -11.00
N LEU A 260 -29.24 -9.85 -10.22
CA LEU A 260 -29.20 -8.41 -10.47
C LEU A 260 -27.81 -8.01 -10.96
N ASP A 261 -27.79 -6.95 -11.77
CA ASP A 261 -26.52 -6.35 -12.16
C ASP A 261 -25.95 -5.58 -10.94
N ASP A 262 -24.63 -5.51 -10.78
CA ASP A 262 -23.99 -4.94 -9.58
C ASP A 262 -24.35 -3.46 -9.34
N ILE A 263 -24.72 -2.74 -10.41
CA ILE A 263 -25.21 -1.35 -10.36
C ILE A 263 -26.59 -1.15 -9.68
N VAL A 264 -27.36 -2.20 -9.38
CA VAL A 264 -28.82 -2.13 -9.07
C VAL A 264 -29.20 -2.16 -7.58
#